data_AF-A0A8J3EYP9-F1
#
_entry.id   AF-A0A8J3EYP9-F1
#
_cell.length_a   1.000
_cell.length_b   1.000
_cell.length_c   1.000
_cell.angle_alpha   90.00
_cell.angle_beta   90.00
_cell.angle_gamma   90.00
#
_symmetry.space_group_name_H-M   'P 1'
#
loop_
_entity.id
_entity.type
_entity.pdbx_description
1 polymer ?
#
loop_
_entity_poly.entity_id
_entity_poly.type
_entity_poly.pdbx_seq_one_letter_code
_entity_poly.pdbx_strand_id
1 'polypeptide(L)' 'MDLIEKFDAKGKTGAGYHVEVYQDDEGTLPRVKSYKLKDGRSLEPLSDAKFRIVQTGEKIYRL' A
#
# COMPACT_ATOMS: atom_id res chain seq x y z
N MET A 1 7.76 -13.15 1.46
CA MET A 1 6.75 -12.07 1.55
C MET A 1 5.35 -12.64 1.68
N ASP A 2 4.81 -12.51 2.86
CA ASP A 2 3.47 -12.95 3.23
C ASP A 2 2.52 -11.75 3.23
N LEU A 3 1.31 -11.98 2.75
CA LEU A 3 0.24 -10.99 2.81
C LEU A 3 -0.26 -10.90 4.24
N ILE A 4 -0.06 -9.76 4.89
CA ILE A 4 -0.38 -9.56 6.30
C ILE A 4 -1.63 -8.70 6.52
N GLU A 5 -1.99 -7.84 5.57
CA GLU A 5 -3.13 -6.92 5.72
C GLU A 5 -3.75 -6.60 4.36
N LYS A 6 -5.07 -6.37 4.35
CA LYS A 6 -5.80 -5.76 3.23
C LYS A 6 -6.67 -4.64 3.75
N PHE A 7 -6.71 -3.52 3.05
CA PHE A 7 -7.59 -2.40 3.40
C PHE A 7 -8.02 -1.61 2.17
N ASP A 8 -9.11 -0.88 2.32
CA ASP A 8 -9.61 0.03 1.31
C ASP A 8 -8.97 1.41 1.44
N ALA A 9 -8.67 2.02 0.31
CA ALA A 9 -8.17 3.37 0.21
C ALA A 9 -8.97 4.15 -0.83
N LYS A 10 -8.96 5.47 -0.70
CA LYS A 10 -9.65 6.38 -1.60
C LYS A 10 -8.68 7.39 -2.17
N GLY A 11 -8.68 7.51 -3.50
CA GLY A 11 -7.96 8.56 -4.20
C GLY A 11 -8.64 9.91 -4.04
N LYS A 12 -7.87 10.98 -4.24
CA LYS A 12 -8.42 12.36 -4.25
C LYS A 12 -9.52 12.55 -5.31
N THR A 13 -9.47 11.77 -6.38
CA THR A 13 -10.44 11.74 -7.48
C THR A 13 -11.74 10.99 -7.14
N GLY A 14 -11.83 10.38 -5.95
CA GLY A 14 -12.99 9.59 -5.53
C GLY A 14 -12.93 8.12 -5.94
N ALA A 15 -11.90 7.69 -6.68
CA ALA A 15 -11.66 6.30 -7.02
C ALA A 15 -11.35 5.47 -5.75
N GLY A 16 -12.00 4.31 -5.64
CA GLY A 16 -11.71 3.32 -4.60
C GLY A 16 -10.56 2.41 -5.01
N TYR A 17 -9.70 2.09 -4.06
CA TYR A 17 -8.49 1.30 -4.24
C TYR A 17 -8.42 0.21 -3.16
N HIS A 18 -8.10 -1.02 -3.55
CA HIS A 18 -7.84 -2.10 -2.60
C HIS A 18 -6.34 -2.25 -2.44
N VAL A 19 -5.85 -2.04 -1.22
CA VAL A 19 -4.43 -2.14 -0.86
C VAL A 19 -4.17 -3.48 -0.19
N GLU A 20 -3.07 -4.11 -0.58
CA GLU A 20 -2.53 -5.35 -0.03
C GLU A 20 -1.15 -5.05 0.55
N VAL A 21 -0.96 -5.40 1.82
CA VAL A 21 0.29 -5.19 2.56
C VAL A 21 0.99 -6.53 2.70
N TYR A 22 2.21 -6.57 2.19
CA TYR A 22 3.09 -7.71 2.28
C TYR A 22 4.21 -7.41 3.26
N GLN A 23 4.59 -8.39 4.06
CA GLN A 23 5.73 -8.31 4.95
C GLN A 23 6.63 -9.50 4.69
N ASP A 24 7.93 -9.26 4.66
CA ASP A 24 8.88 -10.35 4.64
C ASP A 24 9.13 -10.82 6.08
N ASP A 25 8.91 -12.10 6.35
CA ASP A 25 9.01 -12.69 7.69
C ASP A 25 10.45 -13.19 7.99
N GLU A 26 11.40 -13.08 7.05
CA GLU A 26 12.81 -13.40 7.28
C GLU A 26 13.49 -12.37 8.20
N GLY A 27 13.34 -12.56 9.51
CA GLY A 27 14.40 -12.52 10.53
C GLY A 27 15.19 -11.22 10.75
N THR A 28 15.04 -10.21 9.91
CA THR A 28 15.85 -8.98 9.91
C THR A 28 14.95 -7.80 10.25
N LEU A 29 15.09 -7.30 11.48
CA LEU A 29 14.53 -6.00 11.85
C LEU A 29 15.32 -4.91 11.10
N PRO A 30 14.66 -3.91 10.49
CA PRO A 30 13.22 -3.65 10.46
C PRO A 30 12.50 -4.46 9.37
N ARG A 31 11.40 -5.14 9.75
CA ARG A 31 10.50 -5.86 8.82
C ARG A 31 10.03 -4.90 7.73
N VAL A 32 10.52 -5.07 6.51
CA VAL A 32 10.18 -4.22 5.36
C VAL A 32 8.75 -4.54 4.93
N LYS A 33 7.83 -3.58 5.10
CA LYS A 33 6.46 -3.66 4.59
C LYS A 33 6.44 -3.17 3.14
N SER A 34 5.89 -3.98 2.26
CA SER A 34 5.60 -3.62 0.86
C SER A 34 4.11 -3.42 0.68
N TYR A 35 3.73 -2.28 0.10
CA TYR A 35 2.34 -1.93 -0.15
C TYR A 35 2.08 -2.01 -1.64
N LYS A 36 1.02 -2.72 -2.05
CA LYS A 36 0.62 -2.85 -3.46
C LYS A 36 -0.88 -2.72 -3.58
N LEU A 37 -1.35 -2.29 -4.73
CA LEU A 37 -2.76 -2.39 -5.10
C LEU A 37 -3.07 -3.81 -5.58
N LYS A 38 -4.32 -4.23 -5.41
CA LYS A 38 -4.83 -5.51 -5.93
C LYS A 38 -4.61 -5.69 -7.44
N ASP A 39 -4.55 -4.59 -8.18
CA ASP A 39 -4.25 -4.57 -9.62
C ASP A 39 -2.75 -4.72 -9.94
N GLY A 40 -1.89 -4.85 -8.94
CA GLY A 40 -0.45 -5.06 -9.08
C GLY A 40 0.40 -3.78 -9.07
N ARG A 41 -0.22 -2.59 -9.03
CA ARG A 41 0.52 -1.32 -8.88
C ARG A 41 1.19 -1.22 -7.52
N SER A 42 2.35 -0.57 -7.46
CA SER A 42 3.13 -0.43 -6.23
C SER A 42 2.76 0.85 -5.52
N LEU A 43 2.74 0.81 -4.19
CA LEU A 43 2.43 1.96 -3.35
C LEU A 43 3.64 2.33 -2.50
N GLU A 44 3.92 3.62 -2.46
CA GLU A 44 4.90 4.22 -1.57
C GLU A 44 4.16 4.79 -0.34
N PRO A 45 4.47 4.31 0.88
CA PRO A 45 3.89 4.88 2.09
C PRO A 45 4.48 6.26 2.36
N LEU A 46 3.64 7.30 2.33
CA LEU A 46 4.02 8.68 2.68
C LEU A 46 3.74 8.98 4.16
N SER A 47 2.71 8.38 4.72
CA SER A 47 2.32 8.43 6.14
C SER A 47 1.45 7.22 6.47
N ASP A 48 1.11 7.01 7.74
CA ASP A 48 0.32 5.86 8.21
C ASP A 48 -0.98 5.63 7.42
N ALA A 49 -1.70 6.71 7.10
CA ALA A 49 -2.95 6.66 6.33
C ALA A 49 -2.81 7.18 4.89
N LYS A 50 -1.60 7.47 4.40
CA LYS A 50 -1.40 8.11 3.10
C LYS A 50 -0.36 7.40 2.26
N PHE A 51 -0.76 7.03 1.05
CA PHE A 51 0.04 6.28 0.11
C PHE A 51 0.09 6.97 -1.25
N ARG A 52 1.14 6.71 -2.00
CA ARG A 52 1.30 7.21 -3.36
C ARG A 52 1.47 6.04 -4.32
N ILE A 53 0.67 6.00 -5.37
CA ILE A 53 0.86 5.05 -6.47
C ILE A 53 2.14 5.43 -7.21
N VAL A 54 3.12 4.52 -7.24
CA VAL A 54 4.45 4.79 -7.84
C VAL A 54 4.31 5.06 -9.34
N GLN A 55 3.45 4.31 -10.03
CA GLN A 55 3.28 4.38 -11.48
C GLN A 55 2.64 5.68 -11.96
N THR A 56 1.64 6.21 -11.23
CA THR A 56 0.88 7.40 -11.65
C THR A 56 1.22 8.64 -10.84
N GLY A 57 1.88 8.47 -9.70
CA GLY A 57 2.10 9.51 -8.71
C GLY A 57 0.86 9.92 -7.92
N GLU A 58 -0.30 9.28 -8.13
CA GLU A 58 -1.56 9.62 -7.47
C GLU A 58 -1.49 9.32 -5.96
N LYS A 59 -2.04 10.21 -5.14
CA LYS A 59 -2.11 10.06 -3.69
C LYS A 59 -3.47 9.46 -3.30
N ILE A 60 -3.41 8.40 -2.52
CA ILE A 60 -4.56 7.68 -1.98
C ILE A 60 -4.48 7.66 -0.45
N TYR A 61 -5.63 7.56 0.19
CA TYR A 61 -5.77 7.64 1.64
C TYR A 61 -6.50 6.41 2.15
N ARG A 62 -5.97 5.74 3.18
CA ARG A 62 -6.65 4.62 3.85
C ARG A 62 -7.99 5.10 4.39
N LEU A 63 -9.03 4.31 4.19
CA LEU A 63 -10.37 4.51 4.74
C LEU A 63 -10.49 3.87 6.13
#